data_AF-V9GBZ0-F1
#
_entry.id   AF-V9GBZ0-F1
#
_cell.length_a   1.000
_cell.length_b   1.000
_cell.length_c   1.000
_cell.angle_alpha   90.00
_cell.angle_beta   90.00
_cell.angle_gamma   90.00
#
_symmetry.space_group_name_H-M   'P 1'
#
loop_
_entity.id
_entity.type
_entity.pdbx_description
1 polymer ?
#
loop_
_entity_poly.entity_id
_entity_poly.type
_entity_poly.pdbx_seq_one_letter_code
_entity_poly.pdbx_strand_id
1 'polypeptide(L)'
;MEDVSVNISLNTMDAAVIRMLEPASPLPAARLETIHRLSDAGVDTSLFVAPVLPLITDAEDGIRGLLTSARERGAVYAMISLLRLSRDVKKWYLATLKLHFPQLVQSYRELYSQGAYAEGDYIRSFKAMAALLLAEFKLDKRTAEMAETIPSLPRRMPEPSKPVTGKELMPEVEQLSFPF
;
A
#
# COMPACT_ATOMS: atom_id res chain seq x y z
N MET A 1 -12.19 1.72 -24.34
CA MET A 1 -12.66 1.77 -22.95
C MET A 1 -11.39 1.73 -22.14
N GLU A 2 -11.18 2.68 -21.24
CA GLU A 2 -9.97 2.66 -20.41
C GLU A 2 -10.02 1.41 -19.54
N ASP A 3 -8.95 0.61 -19.56
CA ASP A 3 -8.81 -0.55 -18.68
C ASP A 3 -8.88 -0.08 -17.22
N VAL A 4 -9.92 -0.52 -16.51
CA VAL A 4 -10.08 -0.22 -15.08
C VAL A 4 -9.27 -1.24 -14.30
N SER A 5 -8.36 -0.76 -13.47
CA SER A 5 -7.59 -1.59 -12.54
C SER A 5 -7.73 -1.06 -11.12
N VAL A 6 -7.76 -1.98 -10.16
CA VAL A 6 -7.83 -1.64 -8.73
C VAL A 6 -6.50 -1.99 -8.07
N ASN A 7 -5.97 -1.09 -7.26
CA ASN A 7 -4.73 -1.30 -6.52
C ASN A 7 -5.03 -1.30 -5.02
N ILE A 8 -4.70 -2.40 -4.35
CA ILE A 8 -4.94 -2.57 -2.92
C ILE A 8 -3.60 -2.44 -2.19
N SER A 9 -3.49 -1.46 -1.30
CA SER A 9 -2.29 -1.29 -0.47
C SER A 9 -2.32 -2.21 0.74
N LEU A 10 -1.23 -2.93 0.99
CA LEU A 10 -1.00 -3.72 2.20
C LEU A 10 0.50 -3.85 2.43
N ASN A 11 1.01 -3.28 3.53
CA ASN A 11 2.44 -3.22 3.81
C ASN A 11 2.97 -4.34 4.71
N THR A 12 2.10 -5.03 5.46
CA THR A 12 2.48 -6.12 6.37
C THR A 12 1.28 -7.01 6.71
N MET A 13 1.54 -8.27 7.06
CA MET A 13 0.55 -9.18 7.64
C MET A 13 0.38 -8.98 9.16
N ASP A 14 1.24 -8.18 9.78
CA ASP A 14 1.18 -7.89 11.21
C ASP A 14 0.09 -6.85 11.53
N ALA A 15 -1.00 -7.32 12.14
CA ALA A 15 -2.12 -6.48 12.55
C ALA A 15 -1.72 -5.42 13.59
N ALA A 16 -0.71 -5.67 14.43
CA ALA A 16 -0.24 -4.70 15.42
C ALA A 16 0.41 -3.50 14.74
N VAL A 17 1.25 -3.74 13.73
CA VAL A 17 1.88 -2.67 12.94
C VAL A 17 0.83 -1.86 12.17
N ILE A 18 -0.19 -2.51 11.59
CA ILE A 18 -1.30 -1.81 10.93
C ILE A 18 -2.06 -0.94 11.93
N ARG A 19 -2.40 -1.46 13.10
CA ARG A 19 -3.17 -0.71 14.11
C ARG A 19 -2.40 0.49 14.65
N MET A 20 -1.07 0.40 14.70
CA MET A 20 -0.20 1.51 15.08
C MET A 20 -0.27 2.69 14.08
N LEU A 21 -0.27 2.41 12.78
CA LEU A 21 -0.15 3.45 11.74
C LEU A 21 -1.48 3.87 11.13
N GLU A 22 -2.38 2.91 10.96
CA GLU A 22 -3.65 3.05 10.27
C GLU A 22 -4.77 2.34 11.07
N PRO A 23 -5.08 2.80 12.30
CA PRO A 23 -5.99 2.11 13.20
C PRO A 23 -7.39 1.88 12.61
N ALA A 24 -7.86 2.79 11.75
CA ALA A 24 -9.16 2.71 11.10
C ALA A 24 -9.17 1.82 9.84
N SER A 25 -8.01 1.43 9.30
CA SER A 25 -7.96 0.66 8.07
C SER A 25 -8.36 -0.81 8.28
N PRO A 26 -8.89 -1.50 7.25
CA PRO A 26 -9.14 -2.94 7.31
C PRO A 26 -7.87 -3.75 7.61
N LEU A 27 -8.04 -4.85 8.33
CA LEU A 27 -6.98 -5.83 8.63
C LEU A 27 -6.51 -6.55 7.35
N PRO A 28 -5.31 -7.17 7.36
CA PRO A 28 -4.73 -7.83 6.18
C PRO A 28 -5.68 -8.81 5.48
N ALA A 29 -6.34 -9.66 6.26
CA ALA A 29 -7.25 -10.68 5.74
C ALA A 29 -8.39 -10.06 4.90
N ALA A 30 -8.95 -8.93 5.34
CA ALA A 30 -10.01 -8.25 4.60
C ALA A 30 -9.47 -7.61 3.30
N ARG A 31 -8.24 -7.05 3.31
CA ARG A 31 -7.63 -6.48 2.11
C ARG A 31 -7.31 -7.56 1.07
N LEU A 32 -6.79 -8.70 1.52
CA LEU A 32 -6.54 -9.86 0.67
C LEU A 32 -7.85 -10.43 0.11
N GLU A 33 -8.90 -10.55 0.93
CA GLU A 33 -10.21 -10.98 0.45
C GLU A 33 -10.78 -10.04 -0.62
N THR A 34 -10.57 -8.72 -0.48
CA THR A 34 -10.93 -7.76 -1.54
C THR A 34 -10.20 -8.06 -2.85
N ILE A 35 -8.91 -8.42 -2.80
CA ILE A 35 -8.16 -8.83 -4.00
C ILE A 35 -8.82 -10.05 -4.65
N HIS A 36 -9.13 -11.08 -3.85
CA HIS A 36 -9.78 -12.29 -4.34
C HIS A 36 -11.10 -11.98 -5.04
N ARG A 37 -11.99 -11.23 -4.38
CA ARG A 37 -13.34 -10.94 -4.90
C ARG A 37 -13.33 -10.09 -6.16
N LEU A 38 -12.39 -9.15 -6.27
CA LEU A 38 -12.25 -8.33 -7.48
C LEU A 38 -11.67 -9.15 -8.63
N SER A 39 -10.66 -9.98 -8.36
CA SER A 39 -10.06 -10.87 -9.36
C SER A 39 -11.07 -11.91 -9.88
N ASP A 40 -11.84 -12.54 -8.97
CA ASP A 40 -12.89 -13.50 -9.33
C ASP A 40 -14.00 -12.86 -10.19
N ALA A 41 -14.27 -11.57 -10.00
CA ALA A 41 -15.18 -10.78 -10.82
C ALA A 41 -14.56 -10.31 -12.16
N GLY A 42 -13.31 -10.68 -12.46
CA GLY A 42 -12.60 -10.31 -13.69
C GLY A 42 -12.03 -8.89 -13.70
N VAL A 43 -11.85 -8.26 -12.52
CA VAL A 43 -11.22 -6.94 -12.42
C VAL A 43 -9.72 -7.09 -12.13
N ASP A 44 -8.90 -6.48 -12.98
CA ASP A 44 -7.46 -6.42 -12.81
C ASP A 44 -7.10 -5.80 -11.46
N THR A 45 -6.61 -6.63 -10.56
CA THR A 45 -6.32 -6.22 -9.19
C THR A 45 -4.85 -6.38 -8.87
N SER A 46 -4.25 -5.35 -8.29
CA SER A 46 -2.83 -5.29 -7.97
C SER A 46 -2.58 -5.11 -6.49
N LEU A 47 -1.45 -5.62 -6.00
CA LEU A 47 -0.98 -5.42 -4.63
C LEU A 47 0.06 -4.29 -4.58
N PHE A 48 -0.19 -3.27 -3.77
CA PHE A 48 0.82 -2.26 -3.44
C PHE A 48 1.39 -2.55 -2.05
N VAL A 49 2.59 -3.12 -2.00
CA VAL A 49 3.35 -3.25 -0.75
C VAL A 49 3.96 -1.89 -0.42
N ALA A 50 3.12 -1.02 0.13
CA ALA A 50 3.47 0.37 0.38
C ALA A 50 2.68 0.98 1.56
N PRO A 51 3.31 1.83 2.39
CA PRO A 51 4.76 2.00 2.46
C PRO A 51 5.43 0.81 3.15
N VAL A 52 6.52 0.28 2.58
CA VAL A 52 7.45 -0.58 3.32
C VAL A 52 8.21 0.29 4.31
N LEU A 53 8.15 -0.09 5.59
CA LEU A 53 8.75 0.63 6.69
C LEU A 53 10.13 0.07 6.98
N PRO A 54 11.20 0.88 6.86
CA PRO A 54 12.55 0.43 7.16
C PRO A 54 12.67 -0.20 8.54
N LEU A 55 13.34 -1.35 8.63
CA LEU A 55 13.63 -2.08 9.87
C LEU A 55 12.38 -2.56 10.65
N ILE A 56 11.20 -2.55 10.00
CA ILE A 56 9.93 -2.97 10.61
C ILE A 56 9.18 -3.93 9.68
N THR A 57 9.04 -3.59 8.39
CA THR A 57 8.29 -4.41 7.41
C THR A 57 9.09 -4.68 6.14
N ASP A 58 10.41 -4.49 6.18
CA ASP A 58 11.34 -4.58 5.04
C ASP A 58 12.05 -5.94 4.94
N ALA A 59 11.76 -6.88 5.84
CA ALA A 59 12.28 -8.23 5.79
C ALA A 59 11.76 -8.98 4.55
N GLU A 60 12.66 -9.68 3.86
CA GLU A 60 12.37 -10.36 2.58
C GLU A 60 11.25 -11.39 2.74
N ASP A 61 11.28 -12.17 3.82
CA ASP A 61 10.28 -13.20 4.13
C ASP A 61 8.87 -12.61 4.32
N GLY A 62 8.77 -11.47 5.01
CA GLY A 62 7.52 -10.73 5.18
C GLY A 62 6.94 -10.25 3.84
N ILE A 63 7.78 -9.65 2.99
CA ILE A 63 7.35 -9.17 1.66
C ILE A 63 6.97 -10.35 0.76
N ARG A 64 7.78 -11.42 0.76
CA ARG A 64 7.51 -12.66 0.04
C ARG A 64 6.16 -13.27 0.45
N GLY A 65 5.84 -13.27 1.75
CA GLY A 65 4.55 -13.73 2.25
C GLY A 65 3.36 -12.91 1.72
N LEU A 66 3.51 -11.59 1.63
CA LEU A 66 2.49 -10.71 1.03
C LEU A 66 2.29 -11.00 -0.46
N LEU A 67 3.38 -11.09 -1.23
CA LEU A 67 3.34 -11.38 -2.66
C LEU A 67 2.71 -12.75 -2.94
N THR A 68 3.08 -13.77 -2.16
CA THR A 68 2.49 -15.11 -2.22
C THR A 68 0.98 -15.04 -2.01
N SER A 69 0.57 -14.43 -0.90
CA SER A 69 -0.85 -14.36 -0.50
C SER A 69 -1.72 -13.60 -1.51
N ALA A 70 -1.17 -12.53 -2.11
CA ALA A 70 -1.90 -11.76 -3.13
C ALA A 70 -1.94 -12.48 -4.47
N ARG A 71 -0.85 -13.13 -4.89
CA ARG A 71 -0.82 -13.93 -6.13
C ARG A 71 -1.80 -15.09 -6.07
N GLU A 72 -1.86 -15.80 -4.94
CA GLU A 72 -2.85 -16.87 -4.69
C GLU A 72 -4.31 -16.39 -4.79
N ARG A 73 -4.53 -15.08 -4.62
CA ARG A 73 -5.85 -14.43 -4.71
C ARG A 73 -6.08 -13.73 -6.04
N GLY A 74 -5.22 -13.99 -7.03
CA GLY A 74 -5.38 -13.50 -8.38
C GLY A 74 -4.92 -12.06 -8.61
N ALA A 75 -4.01 -11.55 -7.75
CA ALA A 75 -3.31 -10.31 -8.08
C ALA A 75 -2.45 -10.50 -9.33
N VAL A 76 -2.57 -9.56 -10.29
CA VAL A 76 -1.92 -9.63 -11.61
C VAL A 76 -0.65 -8.77 -11.69
N TYR A 77 -0.48 -7.86 -10.74
CA TYR A 77 0.67 -6.96 -10.66
C TYR A 77 0.95 -6.61 -9.20
N ALA A 78 2.19 -6.28 -8.90
CA ALA A 78 2.56 -5.71 -7.61
C ALA A 78 3.58 -4.59 -7.73
N MET A 79 3.49 -3.65 -6.80
CA MET A 79 4.48 -2.60 -6.60
C MET A 79 5.00 -2.68 -5.16
N ILE A 80 6.30 -2.57 -4.98
CA ILE A 80 6.94 -2.45 -3.66
C ILE A 80 7.54 -1.05 -3.57
N SER A 81 7.16 -0.28 -2.55
CA SER A 81 7.66 1.08 -2.37
C SER A 81 8.01 1.35 -0.92
N LEU A 82 9.25 1.80 -0.70
CA LEU A 82 9.74 2.19 0.61
C LEU A 82 9.05 3.47 1.09
N LEU A 83 8.91 3.62 2.41
CA LEU A 83 8.36 4.81 3.04
C LEU A 83 9.03 6.09 2.53
N ARG A 84 8.20 7.00 2.02
CA ARG A 84 8.55 8.39 1.76
C ARG A 84 8.07 9.24 2.93
N LEU A 85 9.00 9.89 3.61
CA LEU A 85 8.74 10.66 4.81
C LEU A 85 8.77 12.17 4.52
N SER A 86 7.67 12.70 3.98
CA SER A 86 7.53 14.14 3.69
C SER A 86 7.71 14.98 4.96
N ARG A 87 8.06 16.26 4.80
CA ARG A 87 8.31 17.19 5.92
C ARG A 87 7.16 17.22 6.92
N ASP A 88 5.92 17.26 6.43
CA ASP A 88 4.72 17.36 7.25
C ASP A 88 4.46 16.08 8.06
N VAL A 89 4.76 14.92 7.47
CA VAL A 89 4.53 13.61 8.10
C VAL A 89 5.70 13.21 9.01
N LYS A 90 6.93 13.69 8.73
CA LYS A 90 8.15 13.29 9.43
C LYS A 90 8.08 13.52 10.94
N LYS A 91 7.56 14.66 11.38
CA LYS A 91 7.47 14.97 12.82
C LYS A 91 6.52 14.00 13.53
N TRP A 92 5.33 13.78 12.98
CA TRP A 92 4.35 12.85 13.53
C TRP A 92 4.90 11.42 13.55
N TYR A 93 5.45 10.96 12.43
CA TYR A 93 5.98 9.60 12.32
C TYR A 93 7.12 9.33 13.30
N LEU A 94 8.07 10.26 13.48
CA LEU A 94 9.14 10.09 14.46
C LEU A 94 8.64 10.09 15.91
N ALA A 95 7.52 10.77 16.20
CA ALA A 95 6.89 10.70 17.52
C ALA A 95 6.22 9.33 17.73
N THR A 96 5.48 8.82 16.73
CA THR A 96 4.93 7.46 16.73
C THR A 96 6.03 6.42 16.89
N LEU A 97 7.12 6.55 16.13
CA LEU A 97 8.28 5.67 16.22
C LEU A 97 8.92 5.70 17.60
N LYS A 98 9.02 6.88 18.25
CA LYS A 98 9.52 6.99 19.62
C LYS A 98 8.65 6.24 20.64
N LEU A 99 7.33 6.20 20.43
CA LEU A 99 6.39 5.52 21.32
C LEU A 99 6.47 3.99 21.18
N HIS A 100 6.56 3.49 19.95
CA HIS A 100 6.42 2.05 19.68
C HIS A 100 7.76 1.33 19.38
N PHE A 101 8.73 2.05 18.82
CA PHE A 101 10.05 1.53 18.42
C PHE A 101 11.17 2.54 18.78
N PRO A 102 11.34 2.89 20.07
CA PRO A 102 12.29 3.92 20.49
C PRO A 102 13.73 3.65 20.01
N GLN A 103 14.12 2.39 19.89
CA GLN A 103 15.42 1.95 19.40
C GLN A 103 15.69 2.30 17.92
N LEU A 104 14.64 2.49 17.11
CA LEU A 104 14.76 2.77 15.68
C LEU A 104 14.81 4.26 15.35
N VAL A 105 14.54 5.15 16.32
CA VAL A 105 14.45 6.60 16.08
C VAL A 105 15.74 7.16 15.50
N GLN A 106 16.90 6.74 16.02
CA GLN A 106 18.18 7.21 15.53
C GLN A 106 18.44 6.74 14.09
N SER A 107 18.20 5.47 13.80
CA SER A 107 18.33 4.91 12.45
C SER A 107 17.45 5.65 11.45
N TYR A 108 16.20 5.97 11.81
CA TYR A 108 15.32 6.75 10.93
C TYR A 108 15.78 8.20 10.74
N ARG A 109 16.38 8.84 11.75
CA ARG A 109 16.96 10.18 11.58
C ARG A 109 18.13 10.17 10.59
N GLU A 110 18.96 9.13 10.64
CA GLU A 110 20.09 8.95 9.74
C GLU A 110 19.63 8.61 8.32
N LEU A 111 18.78 7.59 8.17
CA LEU A 111 18.25 7.13 6.87
C LEU A 111 17.56 8.27 6.11
N TYR A 112 16.83 9.14 6.80
CA TYR A 112 16.07 10.24 6.21
C TYR A 112 16.72 11.61 6.50
N SER A 113 18.04 11.68 6.69
CA SER A 113 18.72 12.92 7.08
C SER A 113 18.67 14.02 6.02
N GLN A 114 18.79 13.66 4.74
CA GLN A 114 18.89 14.60 3.61
C GLN A 114 17.54 14.97 2.98
N GLY A 115 16.45 14.27 3.32
CA GLY A 115 15.16 14.55 2.69
C GLY A 115 14.04 13.59 3.07
N ALA A 116 13.11 13.43 2.13
CA ALA A 116 11.92 12.60 2.30
C ALA A 116 12.14 11.14 1.90
N TYR A 117 13.28 10.80 1.30
CA TYR A 117 13.59 9.45 0.85
C TYR A 117 14.73 8.88 1.68
N ALA A 118 14.73 7.56 1.88
CA ALA A 118 15.88 6.88 2.46
C ALA A 118 17.05 6.86 1.47
N GLU A 119 18.27 6.91 1.98
CA GLU A 119 19.47 7.06 1.15
C GLU A 119 20.52 5.95 1.36
N GLY A 120 21.60 6.02 0.58
CA GLY A 120 22.78 5.17 0.76
C GLY A 120 22.63 3.73 0.25
N ASP A 121 23.46 2.84 0.79
CA ASP A 121 23.44 1.41 0.46
C ASP A 121 22.11 0.75 0.83
N TYR A 122 21.43 1.26 1.86
CA TYR A 122 20.16 0.73 2.32
C TYR A 122 19.10 0.72 1.21
N ILE A 123 18.84 1.87 0.55
CA ILE A 123 17.84 1.95 -0.54
C ILE A 123 18.28 1.15 -1.77
N ARG A 124 19.59 1.04 -2.04
CA ARG A 124 20.11 0.22 -3.16
C ARG A 124 19.82 -1.26 -2.92
N SER A 125 20.20 -1.78 -1.76
CA SER A 125 19.96 -3.18 -1.36
C SER A 125 18.48 -3.50 -1.32
N PHE A 126 17.66 -2.60 -0.76
CA PHE A 126 16.21 -2.76 -0.74
C PHE A 126 15.61 -2.84 -2.15
N LYS A 127 15.99 -1.91 -3.06
CA LYS A 127 15.50 -1.92 -4.44
C LYS A 127 15.91 -3.18 -5.19
N ALA A 128 17.14 -3.68 -4.97
CA ALA A 128 17.61 -4.91 -5.58
C ALA A 128 16.79 -6.12 -5.10
N MET A 129 16.59 -6.25 -3.79
CA MET A 129 15.75 -7.31 -3.22
C MET A 129 14.30 -7.22 -3.73
N ALA A 130 13.70 -6.03 -3.73
CA ALA A 130 12.33 -5.83 -4.20
C ALA A 130 12.17 -6.20 -5.69
N ALA A 131 13.14 -5.85 -6.54
CA ALA A 131 13.14 -6.22 -7.95
C ALA A 131 13.26 -7.74 -8.15
N LEU A 132 14.11 -8.42 -7.37
CA LEU A 132 14.26 -9.88 -7.42
C LEU A 132 12.95 -10.58 -7.01
N LEU A 133 12.31 -10.13 -5.94
CA LEU A 133 11.02 -10.67 -5.51
C LEU A 133 9.93 -10.47 -6.57
N LEU A 134 9.79 -9.26 -7.13
CA LEU A 134 8.77 -9.01 -8.15
C LEU A 134 8.96 -9.89 -9.40
N ALA A 135 10.21 -10.09 -9.82
CA ALA A 135 10.55 -10.96 -10.96
C ALA A 135 10.28 -12.44 -10.64
N GLU A 136 10.63 -12.91 -9.44
CA GLU A 136 10.37 -14.28 -8.98
C GLU A 136 8.87 -14.61 -9.03
N PHE A 137 8.03 -13.69 -8.55
CA PHE A 137 6.58 -13.86 -8.53
C PHE A 137 5.91 -13.50 -9.86
N LYS A 138 6.66 -13.05 -10.87
CA LYS A 138 6.14 -12.57 -12.17
C LYS A 138 5.04 -11.51 -12.03
N LEU A 139 5.22 -10.59 -11.07
CA LEU A 139 4.29 -9.49 -10.78
C LEU A 139 4.85 -8.12 -11.21
N ASP A 140 5.92 -8.13 -12.01
CA ASP A 140 6.69 -6.95 -12.44
C ASP A 140 6.15 -6.30 -13.73
N LYS A 141 5.22 -6.95 -14.44
CA LYS A 141 4.65 -6.47 -15.71
C LYS A 141 3.13 -6.57 -15.70
N ARG A 142 2.44 -5.50 -16.12
CA ARG A 142 1.06 -5.64 -16.62
C ARG A 142 1.14 -6.37 -17.95
N THR A 143 0.67 -7.61 -18.04
CA THR A 143 0.72 -8.38 -19.29
C THR A 143 -0.19 -7.76 -20.36
N ALA A 144 0.35 -7.55 -21.56
CA ALA A 144 -0.41 -7.05 -22.72
C ALA A 144 -1.52 -8.03 -23.17
N GLU A 145 -1.40 -9.33 -22.85
CA GLU A 145 -2.42 -10.35 -23.16
C GLU A 145 -3.78 -10.09 -22.48
N MET A 146 -3.81 -9.35 -21.36
CA MET A 146 -5.07 -9.02 -20.67
C MET A 146 -5.91 -7.97 -21.41
N ALA A 147 -5.26 -7.09 -22.19
CA ALA A 147 -5.96 -6.08 -22.99
C ALA A 147 -6.71 -6.68 -24.20
N GLU A 148 -6.34 -7.90 -24.64
CA GLU A 148 -6.87 -8.51 -25.87
C GLU A 148 -8.07 -9.45 -25.65
N THR A 149 -8.39 -9.83 -24.41
CA THR A 149 -9.31 -10.98 -24.14
C THR A 149 -10.75 -10.60 -23.72
N ILE A 150 -11.12 -9.32 -23.67
CA ILE A 150 -12.39 -8.90 -23.04
C ILE A 150 -13.53 -8.71 -24.08
N PRO A 151 -14.66 -9.44 -23.98
CA PRO A 151 -15.85 -9.19 -24.81
C PRO A 151 -16.50 -7.84 -24.46
N SER A 152 -16.88 -7.05 -25.46
CA SER A 152 -17.39 -5.70 -25.25
C SER A 152 -18.73 -5.65 -24.50
N LEU A 153 -18.74 -5.09 -23.29
CA LEU A 153 -19.98 -4.73 -22.58
C LEU A 153 -20.61 -3.44 -23.16
N PRO A 154 -21.94 -3.26 -23.06
CA PRO A 154 -22.63 -2.09 -23.58
C PRO A 154 -22.20 -0.79 -22.87
N ARG A 155 -21.77 0.17 -23.69
CA ARG A 155 -21.07 1.42 -23.31
C ARG A 155 -22.00 2.52 -22.79
N ARG A 156 -22.78 2.29 -21.74
CA ARG A 156 -23.46 3.39 -21.07
C ARG A 156 -22.88 3.56 -19.67
N MET A 157 -22.00 4.55 -19.53
CA MET A 157 -21.61 5.02 -18.20
C MET A 157 -22.86 5.56 -17.48
N PRO A 158 -23.06 5.28 -16.19
CA PRO A 158 -24.01 6.03 -15.39
C PRO A 158 -23.57 7.50 -15.40
N GLU A 159 -24.55 8.42 -15.49
CA GLU A 159 -24.23 9.84 -15.39
C GLU A 159 -23.57 10.11 -14.02
N PRO A 160 -22.45 10.85 -13.98
CA PRO A 160 -21.84 11.23 -12.72
C PRO A 160 -22.89 11.97 -11.88
N SER A 161 -23.10 11.49 -10.65
CA SER A 161 -23.94 12.17 -9.68
C SER A 161 -23.44 13.60 -9.46
N LYS A 162 -24.36 14.54 -9.25
CA LYS A 162 -24.05 15.96 -9.02
C LYS A 162 -22.98 16.10 -7.93
N PRO A 163 -22.03 17.05 -8.06
CA PRO A 163 -21.04 17.29 -7.03
C PRO A 163 -21.72 17.57 -5.69
N VAL A 164 -21.42 16.74 -4.69
CA VAL A 164 -21.89 16.94 -3.32
C VAL A 164 -21.33 18.28 -2.83
N THR A 165 -22.20 19.21 -2.46
CA THR A 165 -21.76 20.53 -2.01
C THR A 165 -21.27 20.41 -0.56
N GLY A 166 -20.26 21.19 -0.16
CA GLY A 166 -19.54 21.01 1.13
C GLY A 166 -20.39 20.97 2.42
N LYS A 167 -21.67 21.31 2.37
CA LYS A 167 -22.63 21.17 3.48
C LYS A 167 -23.19 19.75 3.66
N GLU A 168 -23.17 18.90 2.63
CA GLU A 168 -23.62 17.50 2.67
C GLU A 168 -22.47 16.51 2.98
N LEU A 169 -21.22 16.97 3.00
CA LEU A 169 -20.02 16.15 3.27
C LEU A 169 -19.67 16.03 4.77
N MET A 170 -20.41 16.69 5.64
CA MET A 170 -20.17 16.67 7.08
C MET A 170 -21.44 16.13 7.77
N PRO A 171 -21.55 14.83 8.06
CA PRO A 171 -22.19 14.48 9.34
C PRO A 171 -21.45 15.25 10.44
N GLU A 172 -22.10 15.59 11.55
CA GLU A 172 -21.41 16.08 12.74
C GLU A 172 -20.37 15.03 13.15
N VAL A 173 -19.15 15.18 12.65
CA VAL A 173 -17.99 14.47 13.17
C VAL A 173 -17.70 15.22 14.46
N GLU A 174 -18.14 14.64 15.57
CA GLU A 174 -17.64 15.00 16.89
C GLU A 174 -16.11 14.99 16.77
N GLN A 175 -15.49 16.18 16.69
CA GLN A 175 -14.05 16.29 16.64
C GLN A 175 -13.54 15.65 17.93
N LEU A 176 -13.03 14.42 17.81
CA LEU A 176 -12.32 13.77 18.90
C LEU A 176 -11.11 14.65 19.24
N SER A 177 -11.28 15.47 20.26
CA SER A 177 -10.22 16.20 20.92
C SER A 177 -9.28 15.15 21.53
N PHE A 178 -8.12 14.95 20.93
CA PHE A 178 -7.06 14.16 21.54
C PHE A 178 -6.48 14.95 22.73
N PRO A 179 -6.51 14.40 23.97
CA PRO A 179 -5.78 15.01 25.06
C PRO A 179 -4.28 14.76 24.85
N PHE A 180 -3.50 15.83 24.99
CA PHE A 180 -2.03 15.79 25.05
C PHE A 180 -1.55 15.06 26.30
#